data_AF-A0AAW0JY42-F1
#
_entry.id   AF-A0AAW0JY42-F1
#
_cell.length_a   1.000
_cell.length_b   1.000
_cell.length_c   1.000
_cell.angle_alpha   90.00
_cell.angle_beta   90.00
_cell.angle_gamma   90.00
#
_symmetry.space_group_name_H-M   'P 1'
#
loop_
_entity.id
_entity.type
_entity.pdbx_description
1 polymer ?
#
loop_
_entity_poly.entity_id
_entity_poly.type
_entity_poly.pdbx_seq_one_letter_code
_entity_poly.pdbx_strand_id
1 'polypeptide(L)' 'MRACTACCARCKCVPPGTYGNREKCGECYNETTAHGKRYKCP' A
#
# COMPACT_ATOMS: atom_id res chain seq x y z
N MET A 1 4.67 7.18 -9.66
CA MET A 1 4.18 6.84 -8.31
C MET A 1 2.69 7.19 -8.16
N ARG A 2 1.77 6.41 -8.73
CA ARG A 2 0.31 6.64 -8.59
C ARG A 2 -0.35 5.73 -7.54
N ALA A 3 0.18 4.52 -7.38
CA ALA A 3 -0.33 3.56 -6.40
C ALA A 3 -0.03 3.99 -4.95
N CYS A 4 1.21 4.41 -4.66
CA CYS A 4 1.60 4.88 -3.32
C CYS A 4 0.71 6.03 -2.84
N THR A 5 0.50 7.07 -3.65
CA THR A 5 -0.35 8.22 -3.28
C THR A 5 -1.82 7.83 -3.13
N ALA A 6 -2.35 6.95 -3.97
CA ALA A 6 -3.71 6.43 -3.81
C ALA A 6 -3.87 5.59 -2.53
N CYS A 7 -2.88 4.77 -2.18
CA CYS A 7 -2.86 3.99 -0.94
C CYS A 7 -2.67 4.88 0.29
N CYS A 8 -1.84 5.91 0.20
CA CYS A 8 -1.70 6.91 1.26
C CYS A 8 -3.00 7.68 1.49
N ALA A 9 -3.68 8.12 0.42
CA ALA A 9 -4.96 8.81 0.56
C ALA A 9 -6.05 7.91 1.18
N ARG A 10 -6.04 6.61 0.89
CA ARG A 10 -7.00 5.63 1.43
C ARG A 10 -6.67 5.21 2.87
N CYS A 11 -5.42 4.80 3.12
CA CYS A 11 -4.99 4.17 4.37
C CYS A 11 -4.33 5.16 5.34
N LYS A 12 -4.10 6.42 4.91
CA LYS A 12 -3.45 7.49 5.68
C LYS A 12 -2.10 7.10 6.29
N CYS A 13 -1.41 6.16 5.64
CA CYS A 13 -0.15 5.61 6.10
C CYS A 13 0.75 5.29 4.89
N VAL A 14 2.05 5.53 5.04
CA VAL A 14 3.10 5.13 4.09
C VAL A 14 4.18 4.38 4.87
N PRO A 15 4.52 3.14 4.49
CA PRO A 15 5.52 2.36 5.19
C PRO A 15 6.91 3.00 4.99
N PRO A 16 7.76 3.00 6.04
CA PRO A 16 9.09 3.57 5.95
C PRO A 16 10.03 2.70 5.09
N GLY A 17 10.92 3.36 4.35
CA GLY A 17 11.88 2.70 3.46
C GLY A 17 11.37 2.57 2.02
N THR A 18 12.23 2.05 1.15
CA THR A 18 11.95 1.95 -0.30
C THR A 18 11.28 0.63 -0.69
N TYR A 19 11.36 -0.40 0.17
CA TYR A 19 10.78 -1.72 -0.03
C TYR A 19 10.44 -2.38 1.32
N GLY A 20 9.40 -3.23 1.36
CA GLY A 20 8.97 -3.94 2.57
C GLY A 20 8.21 -3.07 3.58
N ASN A 21 8.14 -3.51 4.84
CA ASN A 21 7.48 -2.82 5.96
C ASN A 21 5.99 -2.54 5.78
N ARG A 22 5.30 -3.24 4.87
CA ARG A 22 3.87 -3.02 4.61
C ARG A 22 3.03 -3.35 5.84
N GLU A 23 3.50 -4.28 6.70
CA GLU A 23 2.88 -4.58 7.98
C GLU A 23 2.77 -3.37 8.92
N LYS A 24 3.63 -2.34 8.76
CA LYS A 24 3.55 -1.11 9.57
C LYS A 24 2.33 -0.24 9.25
N CYS A 25 1.81 -0.35 8.03
CA CYS A 25 0.55 0.30 7.64
C CYS A 25 -0.65 -0.64 7.69
N GLY A 26 -0.45 -1.84 8.23
CA GLY A 26 -1.48 -2.84 8.46
C GLY A 26 -2.13 -3.38 7.19
N GLU A 27 -3.29 -4.00 7.42
CA GLU A 27 -4.09 -4.71 6.41
C GLU A 27 -4.52 -3.79 5.26
N CYS A 28 -4.84 -2.51 5.52
CA CYS A 28 -5.26 -1.60 4.45
C CYS A 28 -4.21 -1.45 3.35
N TYR A 29 -2.93 -1.30 3.71
CA TYR A 29 -1.86 -1.13 2.73
C TYR A 29 -1.44 -2.48 2.12
N ASN A 30 -1.45 -3.55 2.92
CA ASN A 30 -1.01 -4.87 2.47
C ASN A 30 -2.07 -5.63 1.65
N GLU A 31 -3.34 -5.59 2.02
CA GLU A 31 -4.41 -6.38 1.41
C GLU A 31 -5.16 -5.64 0.29
N THR A 32 -4.88 -4.34 0.08
CA THR A 32 -5.47 -3.63 -1.04
C THR A 32 -4.98 -4.25 -2.36
N THR A 33 -5.89 -4.92 -3.06
CA THR A 33 -5.63 -5.52 -4.37
C THR A 33 -6.11 -4.62 -5.50
N ALA A 34 -5.37 -4.64 -6.61
CA ALA A 34 -5.78 -4.07 -7.88
C ALA A 34 -6.59 -5.10 -8.68
N HIS A 35 -7.17 -4.65 -9.79
CA HIS A 35 -7.84 -5.54 -10.73
C HIS A 35 -6.87 -6.63 -11.20
N GLY A 36 -7.24 -7.91 -11.05
CA GLY A 36 -6.38 -9.05 -11.37
C GLY A 36 -5.60 -9.68 -10.21
N LYS A 37 -6.08 -9.57 -8.96
CA LYS A 37 -5.51 -10.22 -7.75
C LYS A 37 -4.04 -9.89 -7.48
N ARG A 38 -3.56 -8.73 -7.93
CA ARG A 38 -2.22 -8.22 -7.60
C ARG A 38 -2.32 -7.20 -6.47
N TYR A 39 -1.36 -7.17 -5.56
CA TYR A 39 -1.27 -6.12 -4.55
C TYR A 39 -1.15 -4.75 -5.25
N LYS A 40 -2.03 -3.82 -4.89
CA LYS A 40 -2.10 -2.48 -5.48
C LYS A 40 -1.00 -1.60 -4.93
N CYS A 41 -0.80 -1.64 -3.61
CA CYS A 41 0.15 -0.77 -2.93
C CYS A 41 1.57 -1.33 -3.11
N PRO A 42 2.56 -0.46 -3.38
CA PRO A 42 3.93 -0.88 -3.66
C PRO A 42 4.62 -1.49 -2.45
#